data_AF-A0A8D9P996-F1
#
_entry.id   AF-A0A8D9P996-F1
#
_cell.length_a   1.000
_cell.length_b   1.000
_cell.length_c   1.000
_cell.angle_alpha   90.00
_cell.angle_beta   90.00
_cell.angle_gamma   90.00
#
_symmetry.space_group_name_H-M   'P 1'
#
loop_
_entity.id
_entity.type
_entity.pdbx_description
1 polymer ?
#
loop_
_entity_poly.entity_id
_entity_poly.type
_entity_poly.pdbx_seq_one_letter_code
_entity_poly.pdbx_strand_id
1 'polypeptide(L)' 'MNNQITIRSDRKDDYTFQYKGEDVTLKAGSIISIADGLAEVVLPTCAMKIVKNLIVIKDDVK' A
#
# COMPACT_ATOMS: atom_id res chain seq x y z
N MET A 1 -5.37 -19.68 -6.01
CA MET A 1 -5.64 -18.94 -4.76
C MET A 1 -5.69 -17.46 -5.11
N ASN A 2 -6.65 -16.70 -4.59
CA ASN A 2 -6.75 -15.28 -4.90
C ASN A 2 -5.80 -14.51 -3.97
N ASN A 3 -4.59 -14.24 -4.46
CA ASN A 3 -3.54 -13.55 -3.68
C ASN A 3 -3.72 -12.02 -3.67
N GLN A 4 -4.78 -11.54 -4.30
CA GLN A 4 -5.02 -10.12 -4.46
C GLN A 4 -5.15 -9.40 -3.11
N ILE A 5 -4.36 -8.35 -2.94
CA ILE A 5 -4.48 -7.41 -1.82
C ILE A 5 -4.95 -6.05 -2.33
N THR A 6 -5.61 -5.29 -1.45
CA THR A 6 -5.98 -3.90 -1.70
C THR A 6 -5.14 -3.02 -0.79
N ILE A 7 -4.59 -1.94 -1.33
CA ILE A 7 -3.85 -0.92 -0.58
C ILE A 7 -4.61 0.40 -0.72
N ARG A 8 -4.91 1.05 0.41
CA ARG A 8 -5.53 2.36 0.48
C ARG A 8 -4.60 3.34 1.18
N SER A 9 -4.47 4.55 0.65
CA SER A 9 -3.82 5.65 1.34
C SER A 9 -4.85 6.47 2.12
N ASP A 10 -4.74 6.48 3.45
CA ASP A 10 -5.40 7.46 4.32
C ASP A 10 -4.49 8.67 4.60
N ARG A 11 -3.34 8.77 3.90
CA ARG A 11 -2.39 9.87 4.02
C ARG A 11 -2.89 11.13 3.31
N LYS A 12 -2.44 12.29 3.80
CA LYS A 12 -2.67 13.59 3.16
C LYS A 12 -1.84 13.81 1.91
N ASP A 13 -0.67 13.19 1.85
CA ASP A 13 0.28 13.29 0.76
C ASP A 13 0.38 11.97 -0.02
N ASP A 14 0.96 12.05 -1.22
CA ASP A 14 1.24 10.88 -2.04
C ASP A 14 2.21 9.91 -1.33
N TYR A 15 2.04 8.62 -1.58
CA TYR A 15 2.87 7.56 -1.02
C TYR A 15 3.45 6.69 -2.12
N THR A 16 4.78 6.64 -2.19
CA THR A 16 5.51 5.80 -3.14
C THR A 16 6.00 4.54 -2.46
N PHE A 17 5.81 3.40 -3.12
CA PHE A 17 6.30 2.09 -2.71
C PHE A 17 6.77 1.32 -3.94
N GLN A 18 7.52 0.23 -3.76
CA GLN A 18 7.95 -0.58 -4.90
C GLN A 18 7.01 -1.77 -5.12
N TYR A 19 6.71 -2.03 -6.39
CA TYR A 19 6.01 -3.22 -6.83
C TYR A 19 6.70 -3.79 -8.07
N LYS A 20 7.14 -5.05 -8.01
CA LYS A 20 7.91 -5.72 -9.09
C LYS A 20 9.16 -4.96 -9.53
N GLY A 21 9.81 -4.27 -8.59
CA GLY A 21 10.98 -3.44 -8.85
C GLY A 21 10.70 -2.07 -9.46
N GLU A 22 9.44 -1.69 -9.66
CA GLU A 22 9.04 -0.37 -10.15
C GLU A 22 8.45 0.49 -9.03
N ASP A 23 8.70 1.80 -9.09
CA ASP A 23 8.11 2.75 -8.16
C ASP A 23 6.64 3.02 -8.52
N VAL A 24 5.75 2.68 -7.60
CA VAL A 24 4.31 2.93 -7.70
C VAL A 24 3.95 4.05 -6.74
N THR A 25 3.36 5.11 -7.27
CA THR A 25 2.86 6.23 -6.45
C THR A 25 1.36 6.09 -6.26
N LEU A 26 0.97 5.86 -5.00
CA LEU A 26 -0.40 5.89 -4.54
C LEU A 26 -0.77 7.33 -4.14
N LYS A 27 -1.69 7.95 -4.88
CA LYS A 27 -2.14 9.31 -4.59
C LYS A 27 -2.83 9.41 -3.23
N ALA A 28 -2.78 10.58 -2.60
CA ALA A 28 -3.52 10.86 -1.36
C ALA A 28 -5.00 10.44 -1.48
N GLY A 29 -5.51 9.70 -0.49
CA GLY A 29 -6.90 9.22 -0.48
C GLY A 29 -7.24 8.10 -1.48
N SER A 30 -6.28 7.64 -2.29
CA SER A 30 -6.55 6.67 -3.37
C SER A 30 -6.45 5.21 -2.92
N ILE A 31 -6.97 4.32 -3.77
CA ILE A 31 -7.02 2.87 -3.55
C ILE A 31 -6.44 2.17 -4.79
N ILE A 32 -5.59 1.17 -4.57
CA ILE A 32 -5.06 0.28 -5.61
C ILE A 32 -5.25 -1.19 -5.20
N SER A 33 -5.38 -2.08 -6.17
CA SER A 33 -5.37 -3.53 -5.92
C SER A 33 -4.17 -4.18 -6.61
N ILE A 34 -3.45 -5.02 -5.87
CA ILE A 34 -2.26 -5.74 -6.33
C ILE A 34 -2.63 -7.21 -6.50
N ALA A 35 -2.56 -7.72 -7.73
CA ALA A 35 -3.00 -9.08 -8.06
C ALA A 35 -2.11 -10.18 -7.42
N ASP A 36 -0.80 -9.93 -7.32
CA ASP A 36 0.20 -10.92 -6.91
C ASP A 36 0.47 -10.92 -5.39
N GLY A 37 -0.36 -10.22 -4.62
CA GLY A 37 -0.19 -10.12 -3.16
C GLY A 37 1.01 -9.26 -2.77
N LEU A 38 1.65 -9.62 -1.65
CA LEU A 38 2.79 -8.88 -1.08
C LEU A 38 4.16 -9.40 -1.53
N ALA A 39 4.24 -10.48 -2.32
CA ALA A 39 5.50 -11.14 -2.65
C ALA A 39 6.50 -10.20 -3.35
N GLU A 40 5.99 -9.31 -4.20
CA GLU A 40 6.76 -8.36 -4.99
C GLU A 40 6.55 -6.91 -4.51
N VAL A 41 6.03 -6.71 -3.29
CA VAL A 41 5.72 -5.38 -2.75
C VAL A 41 6.71 -5.03 -1.65
N VAL A 42 7.39 -3.89 -1.79
CA VAL A 42 8.21 -3.30 -0.73
C VAL A 42 7.57 -2.01 -0.28
N LEU A 43 7.04 -2.02 0.94
CA LEU A 43 6.52 -0.82 1.61
C LEU A 43 7.64 -0.17 2.42
N PRO A 44 8.01 1.09 2.15
CA PRO A 44 8.83 1.87 3.07
C PRO A 44 8.23 1.90 4.49
N THR A 45 9.06 2.16 5.50
CA THR A 45 8.60 2.29 6.89
C THR A 45 7.50 3.34 6.98
N CYS A 46 6.32 2.92 7.43
CA CYS A 46 5.16 3.79 7.62
C CYS A 46 4.20 3.19 8.65
N ALA A 47 3.37 4.04 9.24
CA ALA A 47 2.24 3.58 10.03
C ALA A 47 1.20 2.92 9.10
N MET A 48 0.76 1.70 9.44
CA MET A 48 -0.24 0.98 8.66
C MET A 48 -1.23 0.22 9.53
N LYS A 49 -2.42 -0.06 8.97
CA LYS A 49 -3.43 -0.94 9.57
C LYS A 49 -3.79 -2.03 8.55
N ILE A 50 -3.76 -3.30 8.99
CA ILE A 50 -4.15 -4.44 8.17
C ILE A 50 -5.53 -4.94 8.58
N VAL A 51 -6.44 -5.12 7.62
CA VAL A 51 -7.80 -5.62 7.82
C VAL A 51 -8.14 -6.63 6.71
N LYS A 52 -8.06 -7.93 7.00
CA LYS A 52 -8.21 -9.01 6.01
C LYS A 52 -7.21 -8.83 4.85
N ASN A 53 -7.69 -8.57 3.64
CA ASN A 53 -6.88 -8.32 2.43
C ASN A 53 -6.65 -6.82 2.14
N LEU A 54 -7.04 -5.93 3.06
CA LEU A 54 -6.85 -4.49 2.94
C LEU A 54 -5.68 -4.02 3.81
N ILE A 55 -4.74 -3.29 3.21
CA ILE A 55 -3.71 -2.53 3.90
C ILE A 55 -4.07 -1.05 3.80
N VAL A 56 -4.13 -0.38 4.94
CA VAL A 56 -4.37 1.06 5.04
C VAL A 56 -3.07 1.74 5.44
N ILE A 57 -2.50 2.52 4.54
CA ILE A 57 -1.32 3.34 4.78
C ILE A 57 -1.76 4.63 5.47
N LYS A 58 -1.10 4.98 6.58
CA LYS A 58 -1.40 6.16 7.40
C LYS A 58 -0.18 7.05 7.51
N ASP A 59 -0.43 8.29 7.91
CA ASP A 59 0.65 9.18 8.30
C ASP A 59 1.32 8.64 9.56
N ASP A 60 2.64 8.81 9.63
CA ASP A 60 3.44 8.28 10.72
C ASP A 60 3.03 8.97 12.03
N VAL A 61 2.93 8.19 13.10
CA VAL A 61 2.60 8.74 14.42
C VAL A 61 3.90 9.26 15.02
N LYS A 62 4.13 10.57 14.90
CA LYS A 62 5.24 11.24 15.60
C LYS A 62 5.15 11.07 17.11
#